data_AF-A0A9P6ASY7-F1
#
_entry.id   AF-A0A9P6ASY7-F1
#
_cell.length_a   1.000
_cell.length_b   1.000
_cell.length_c   1.000
_cell.angle_alpha   90.00
_cell.angle_beta   90.00
_cell.angle_gamma   90.00
#
_symmetry.space_group_name_H-M   'P 1'
#
loop_
_entity.id
_entity.type
_entity.pdbx_description
1 polymer ?
#
loop_
_entity_poly.entity_id
_entity_poly.type
_entity_poly.pdbx_seq_one_letter_code
_entity_poly.pdbx_strand_id
1 'polypeptide(L)'
;MKWTIPFIALGPLSILASNHFTGINTSNSIGGTSSYTCRTQQQWNTVANDAKNNGFSVIRIIGFDCNALDLASSAAQAAGIKVLAGIYVAGTIANGIVGINNDVQTFVAAYRKYGGGLYTGLTIGNEVADSASNIMAKVYDVRGYLGSIGVSTPVSTVHTWVFIRANPSMCGADFVGANAHAFYDPPSTSATAGSFITSTVIPSLQNACPGKRLVITESGWPSRGSPVGAGQPSVNDETIALRNLNCAARGVSIFAFEYDDQLWKSGAIEQSFGIFNKINLPNVFSQC
;
A
#
# COMPACT_ATOMS: atom_id res chain seq x y z
N MET A 1 -32.42 -52.82 22.14
CA MET A 1 -31.21 -52.47 21.37
C MET A 1 -30.90 -51.00 21.60
N LYS A 2 -29.76 -50.69 22.25
CA LYS A 2 -29.31 -49.31 22.49
C LYS A 2 -28.59 -48.80 21.24
N TRP A 3 -29.02 -47.67 20.71
CA TRP A 3 -28.35 -46.96 19.62
C TRP A 3 -27.30 -46.01 20.20
N THR A 4 -26.03 -46.27 19.92
CA THR A 4 -24.93 -45.33 20.19
C THR A 4 -24.68 -44.48 18.95
N ILE A 5 -24.87 -43.17 19.08
CA ILE A 5 -24.53 -42.17 18.06
C ILE A 5 -23.03 -41.88 18.17
N PRO A 6 -22.25 -41.91 17.07
CA PRO A 6 -20.83 -41.61 17.13
C PRO A 6 -20.63 -40.09 17.31
N PHE A 7 -19.80 -39.72 18.28
CA PHE A 7 -19.28 -38.37 18.42
C PHE A 7 -18.29 -38.09 17.29
N ILE A 8 -18.60 -37.13 16.42
CA ILE A 8 -17.64 -36.57 15.47
C ILE A 8 -16.78 -35.58 16.26
N ALA A 9 -15.49 -35.90 16.41
CA ALA A 9 -14.51 -34.98 16.97
C ALA A 9 -14.31 -33.82 15.98
N LEU A 10 -14.78 -32.62 16.33
CA LEU A 10 -14.39 -31.39 15.68
C LEU A 10 -12.91 -31.17 16.00
N GLY A 11 -12.04 -31.34 15.00
CA GLY A 11 -10.64 -30.94 15.10
C GLY A 11 -10.54 -29.44 15.42
N PRO A 12 -9.44 -28.97 16.04
CA PRO A 12 -9.27 -27.56 16.33
C PRO A 12 -9.41 -26.77 15.03
N LEU A 13 -10.32 -25.80 15.00
CA LEU A 13 -10.31 -24.76 13.97
C LEU A 13 -8.95 -24.06 14.11
N SER A 14 -8.04 -24.33 13.18
CA SER A 14 -6.88 -23.48 12.98
C SER A 14 -7.41 -22.09 12.65
N ILE A 15 -7.42 -21.19 13.63
CA ILE A 15 -7.63 -19.77 13.39
C ILE A 15 -6.43 -19.37 12.54
N LEU A 16 -6.62 -19.30 11.22
CA LEU A 16 -5.64 -18.70 10.34
C LEU A 16 -5.37 -17.30 10.88
N ALA A 17 -4.09 -16.95 11.05
CA ALA A 17 -3.70 -15.62 11.47
C ALA A 17 -4.42 -14.57 10.61
N SER A 18 -5.25 -13.72 11.23
CA SER A 18 -6.01 -12.71 10.51
C SER A 18 -5.11 -11.52 10.16
N ASN A 19 -4.49 -11.58 8.99
CA ASN A 19 -4.00 -10.36 8.37
C ASN A 19 -5.21 -9.50 7.97
N HIS A 20 -5.27 -8.29 8.52
CA HIS A 20 -6.31 -7.29 8.26
C HIS A 20 -5.81 -6.17 7.36
N PHE A 21 -4.52 -6.10 7.01
CA PHE A 21 -4.04 -5.16 6.01
C PHE A 21 -4.72 -5.45 4.66
N THR A 22 -5.15 -4.38 3.98
CA THR A 22 -5.73 -4.48 2.64
C THR A 22 -4.72 -5.02 1.65
N GLY A 23 -3.48 -4.53 1.74
CA GLY A 23 -2.42 -4.86 0.80
C GLY A 23 -1.05 -4.50 1.30
N ILE A 24 -0.07 -4.67 0.42
CA ILE A 24 1.34 -4.39 0.71
C ILE A 24 1.98 -3.61 -0.42
N ASN A 25 2.82 -2.65 -0.05
CA ASN A 25 3.64 -1.91 -1.00
C ASN A 25 4.80 -2.77 -1.49
N THR A 26 5.04 -2.76 -2.80
CA THR A 26 6.13 -3.51 -3.40
C THR A 26 6.89 -2.62 -4.38
N SER A 27 8.19 -2.47 -4.11
CA SER A 27 9.13 -1.84 -5.03
C SER A 27 9.33 -2.67 -6.29
N ASN A 28 9.51 -2.00 -7.44
CA ASN A 28 9.84 -2.65 -8.70
C ASN A 28 11.28 -3.19 -8.71
N SER A 29 12.14 -2.69 -7.81
CA SER A 29 13.46 -3.27 -7.53
C SER A 29 13.36 -4.45 -6.55
N ILE A 30 14.22 -5.45 -6.73
CA ILE A 30 14.46 -6.48 -5.71
C ILE A 30 15.01 -5.85 -4.43
N GLY A 31 14.65 -6.44 -3.28
CA GLY A 31 15.26 -6.09 -2.00
C GLY A 31 16.68 -6.63 -1.85
N GLY A 32 17.42 -6.11 -0.89
CA GLY A 32 18.76 -6.58 -0.53
C GLY A 32 19.89 -6.15 -1.49
N THR A 33 19.60 -5.38 -2.55
CA THR A 33 20.62 -4.80 -3.44
C THR A 33 20.75 -3.30 -3.24
N SER A 34 21.99 -2.80 -3.20
CA SER A 34 22.28 -1.36 -3.12
C SER A 34 22.10 -0.63 -4.46
N SER A 35 22.03 -1.37 -5.58
CA SER A 35 21.62 -0.85 -6.88
C SER A 35 20.14 -1.12 -7.14
N TYR A 36 19.48 -0.17 -7.81
CA TYR A 36 18.12 -0.38 -8.32
C TYR A 36 18.14 -1.49 -9.38
N THR A 37 17.51 -2.63 -9.08
CA THR A 37 17.60 -3.84 -9.90
C THR A 37 16.20 -4.39 -10.15
N CYS A 38 15.71 -4.22 -11.37
CA CYS A 38 14.36 -4.63 -11.78
C CYS A 38 14.04 -6.09 -11.41
N ARG A 39 12.86 -6.32 -10.83
CA ARG A 39 12.32 -7.66 -10.61
C ARG A 39 12.03 -8.38 -11.92
N THR A 40 12.34 -9.67 -11.97
CA THR A 40 11.89 -10.58 -13.03
C THR A 40 10.45 -11.03 -12.80
N GLN A 41 9.81 -11.64 -13.82
CA GLN A 41 8.48 -12.23 -13.65
C GLN A 41 8.43 -13.27 -12.52
N GLN A 42 9.48 -14.10 -12.39
CA GLN A 42 9.53 -15.12 -11.32
C GLN A 42 9.51 -14.46 -9.94
N GLN A 43 10.24 -13.35 -9.76
CA GLN A 43 10.25 -12.61 -8.51
C GLN A 43 8.91 -11.94 -8.23
N TRP A 44 8.23 -11.40 -9.24
CA TRP A 44 6.85 -10.91 -9.09
C TRP A 44 5.87 -12.03 -8.70
N ASN A 45 6.01 -13.23 -9.28
CA ASN A 45 5.21 -14.40 -8.89
C ASN A 45 5.45 -14.77 -7.42
N THR A 46 6.70 -14.72 -6.96
CA THR A 46 7.02 -14.92 -5.53
C THR A 46 6.34 -13.87 -4.67
N VAL A 47 6.47 -12.56 -4.97
CA VAL A 47 5.81 -11.48 -4.21
C VAL A 47 4.29 -11.73 -4.13
N ALA A 48 3.64 -12.07 -5.25
CA ALA A 48 2.19 -12.30 -5.29
C ALA A 48 1.75 -13.50 -4.45
N ASN A 49 2.49 -14.60 -4.52
CA ASN A 49 2.22 -15.77 -3.70
C ASN A 49 2.48 -15.51 -2.21
N ASP A 50 3.58 -14.81 -1.89
CA ASP A 50 3.93 -14.45 -0.52
C ASP A 50 2.90 -13.51 0.09
N ALA A 51 2.43 -12.51 -0.67
CA ALA A 51 1.34 -11.64 -0.29
C ALA A 51 0.05 -12.44 -0.01
N LYS A 52 -0.35 -13.31 -0.95
CA LYS A 52 -1.55 -14.16 -0.81
C LYS A 52 -1.46 -15.09 0.41
N ASN A 53 -0.33 -15.78 0.59
CA ASN A 53 -0.10 -16.75 1.65
C ASN A 53 -0.04 -16.09 3.04
N ASN A 54 0.31 -14.81 3.11
CA ASN A 54 0.27 -14.01 4.33
C ASN A 54 -1.01 -13.18 4.47
N GLY A 55 -2.04 -13.44 3.66
CA GLY A 55 -3.39 -12.87 3.82
C GLY A 55 -3.59 -11.48 3.22
N PHE A 56 -2.61 -10.93 2.50
CA PHE A 56 -2.80 -9.70 1.74
C PHE A 56 -3.64 -9.98 0.48
N SER A 57 -4.53 -9.04 0.13
CA SER A 57 -5.41 -9.18 -1.05
C SER A 57 -5.02 -8.27 -2.21
N VAL A 58 -4.08 -7.35 -1.99
CA VAL A 58 -3.65 -6.35 -2.97
C VAL A 58 -2.14 -6.12 -2.89
N ILE A 59 -1.46 -6.06 -4.03
CA ILE A 59 -0.12 -5.45 -4.13
C ILE A 59 -0.26 -4.04 -4.66
N ARG A 60 0.43 -3.08 -4.03
CA ARG A 60 0.57 -1.72 -4.53
C ARG A 60 1.94 -1.52 -5.16
N ILE A 61 1.94 -1.00 -6.38
CA ILE A 61 3.14 -0.52 -7.09
C ILE A 61 3.00 0.98 -7.33
N ILE A 62 4.10 1.73 -7.30
CA ILE A 62 4.08 3.20 -7.36
C ILE A 62 4.57 3.78 -8.69
N GLY A 63 5.07 2.94 -9.59
CA GLY A 63 5.55 3.30 -10.91
C GLY A 63 5.53 2.10 -11.86
N PHE A 64 5.63 2.37 -13.17
CA PHE A 64 5.56 1.35 -14.22
C PHE A 64 6.91 1.09 -14.92
N ASP A 65 8.00 1.64 -14.39
CA ASP A 65 9.35 1.29 -14.80
C ASP A 65 9.61 -0.22 -14.61
N CYS A 66 10.65 -0.75 -15.23
CA CYS A 66 10.94 -2.19 -15.26
C CYS A 66 9.82 -3.07 -15.85
N ASN A 67 8.90 -2.49 -16.65
CA ASN A 67 7.66 -3.18 -17.08
C ASN A 67 6.82 -3.70 -15.90
N ALA A 68 6.94 -3.08 -14.73
CA ALA A 68 6.40 -3.60 -13.48
C ALA A 68 4.88 -3.78 -13.51
N LEU A 69 4.14 -2.89 -14.19
CA LEU A 69 2.69 -3.02 -14.27
C LEU A 69 2.27 -4.34 -14.91
N ASP A 70 2.89 -4.73 -16.03
CA ASP A 70 2.55 -5.98 -16.72
C ASP A 70 2.95 -7.20 -15.88
N LEU A 71 4.17 -7.20 -15.34
CA LEU A 71 4.71 -8.32 -14.57
C LEU A 71 3.93 -8.54 -13.26
N ALA A 72 3.64 -7.45 -12.53
CA ALA A 72 2.85 -7.49 -11.31
C ALA A 72 1.39 -7.85 -11.58
N SER A 73 0.80 -7.38 -12.69
CA SER A 73 -0.58 -7.74 -13.07
C SER A 73 -0.70 -9.22 -13.40
N SER A 74 0.26 -9.76 -14.16
CA SER A 74 0.35 -11.19 -14.46
C SER A 74 0.46 -12.04 -13.19
N ALA A 75 1.37 -11.65 -12.29
CA ALA A 75 1.58 -12.35 -11.02
C ALA A 75 0.35 -12.28 -10.10
N ALA A 76 -0.26 -11.10 -9.97
CA ALA A 76 -1.44 -10.89 -9.14
C ALA A 76 -2.65 -11.70 -9.65
N GLN A 77 -2.88 -11.71 -10.97
CA GLN A 77 -3.93 -12.52 -11.59
C GLN A 77 -3.72 -14.01 -11.30
N ALA A 78 -2.49 -14.52 -11.45
CA ALA A 78 -2.15 -15.91 -11.18
C ALA A 78 -2.34 -16.31 -9.70
N ALA A 79 -1.98 -15.41 -8.76
CA ALA A 79 -2.14 -15.65 -7.32
C ALA A 79 -3.58 -15.39 -6.81
N GLY A 80 -4.47 -14.84 -7.64
CA GLY A 80 -5.84 -14.49 -7.25
C GLY A 80 -5.90 -13.32 -6.27
N ILE A 81 -5.01 -12.33 -6.43
CA ILE A 81 -5.00 -11.06 -5.70
C ILE A 81 -5.09 -9.89 -6.69
N LYS A 82 -5.24 -8.66 -6.19
CA LYS A 82 -5.44 -7.47 -7.01
C LYS A 82 -4.23 -6.54 -7.01
N VAL A 83 -4.28 -5.52 -7.86
CA VAL A 83 -3.26 -4.47 -7.96
C VAL A 83 -3.86 -3.10 -7.60
N LEU A 84 -3.15 -2.31 -6.80
CA LEU A 84 -3.33 -0.86 -6.75
C LEU A 84 -2.18 -0.26 -7.56
N ALA A 85 -2.50 0.22 -8.76
CA ALA A 85 -1.50 0.71 -9.71
C ALA A 85 -1.19 2.18 -9.44
N GLY A 86 0.09 2.55 -9.46
CA GLY A 86 0.52 3.93 -9.28
C GLY A 86 1.41 4.40 -10.43
N ILE A 87 1.13 5.60 -10.92
CA ILE A 87 1.97 6.32 -11.87
C ILE A 87 2.92 7.21 -11.07
N TYR A 88 4.22 6.97 -11.22
CA TYR A 88 5.23 7.77 -10.55
C TYR A 88 5.35 9.14 -11.22
N VAL A 89 5.54 10.18 -10.41
CA VAL A 89 5.77 11.54 -10.90
C VAL A 89 7.00 12.10 -10.24
N ALA A 90 8.06 12.32 -11.01
CA ALA A 90 9.26 13.00 -10.55
C ALA A 90 9.04 14.53 -10.56
N GLY A 91 9.18 15.17 -9.40
CA GLY A 91 9.03 16.62 -9.27
C GLY A 91 7.58 17.08 -9.41
N THR A 92 7.31 18.00 -10.35
CA THR A 92 5.98 18.60 -10.58
C THR A 92 5.19 17.84 -11.65
N ILE A 93 3.86 18.05 -11.69
CA ILE A 93 2.99 17.50 -12.75
C ILE A 93 3.43 18.01 -14.12
N ALA A 94 3.81 19.29 -14.22
CA ALA A 94 4.25 19.89 -15.47
C ALA A 94 5.51 19.22 -16.02
N ASN A 95 6.50 18.94 -15.16
CA ASN A 95 7.73 18.26 -15.55
C ASN A 95 7.48 16.81 -15.99
N GLY A 96 6.56 16.13 -15.31
CA GLY A 96 6.23 14.72 -15.57
C GLY A 96 5.18 14.49 -16.66
N ILE A 97 4.61 15.52 -17.28
CA ILE A 97 3.34 15.40 -18.04
C ILE A 97 3.37 14.36 -19.15
N VAL A 98 4.48 14.27 -19.90
CA VAL A 98 4.64 13.29 -20.98
C VAL A 98 4.71 11.87 -20.41
N GLY A 99 5.49 11.66 -19.35
CA GLY A 99 5.60 10.38 -18.66
C GLY A 99 4.27 9.92 -18.08
N ILE A 100 3.54 10.82 -17.41
CA ILE A 100 2.21 10.55 -16.88
C ILE A 100 1.25 10.10 -18.00
N ASN A 101 1.23 10.81 -19.13
CA ASN A 101 0.36 10.47 -20.25
C ASN A 101 0.70 9.11 -20.87
N ASN A 102 1.99 8.80 -20.99
CA ASN A 102 2.44 7.49 -21.49
C ASN A 102 2.02 6.38 -20.53
N ASP A 103 2.22 6.56 -19.22
CA ASP A 103 1.84 5.58 -18.21
C ASP A 103 0.33 5.39 -18.11
N VAL A 104 -0.47 6.42 -18.37
CA VAL A 104 -1.94 6.27 -18.53
C VAL A 104 -2.26 5.34 -19.70
N GLN A 105 -1.57 5.43 -20.83
CA GLN A 105 -1.79 4.50 -21.95
C GLN A 105 -1.30 3.07 -21.61
N THR A 106 -0.17 2.95 -20.90
CA THR A 106 0.32 1.67 -20.37
C THR A 106 -0.73 1.02 -19.47
N PHE A 107 -1.37 1.81 -18.59
CA PHE A 107 -2.47 1.35 -17.75
C PHE A 107 -3.70 0.91 -18.56
N VAL A 108 -4.10 1.66 -19.58
CA VAL A 108 -5.22 1.29 -20.47
C VAL A 108 -4.94 -0.03 -21.18
N ALA A 109 -3.70 -0.25 -21.65
CA ALA A 109 -3.30 -1.52 -22.27
C ALA A 109 -3.39 -2.68 -21.26
N ALA A 110 -2.88 -2.50 -20.04
CA ALA A 110 -2.94 -3.50 -18.99
C ALA A 110 -4.39 -3.80 -18.55
N TYR A 111 -5.22 -2.77 -18.40
CA TYR A 111 -6.66 -2.90 -18.13
C TYR A 111 -7.37 -3.76 -19.17
N ARG A 112 -7.09 -3.53 -20.47
CA ARG A 112 -7.67 -4.31 -21.57
C ARG A 112 -7.16 -5.75 -21.61
N LYS A 113 -5.88 -5.96 -21.26
CA LYS A 113 -5.23 -7.28 -21.26
C LYS A 113 -5.70 -8.17 -20.11
N TYR A 114 -5.74 -7.62 -18.88
CA TYR A 114 -6.00 -8.40 -17.66
C TYR A 114 -7.43 -8.26 -17.14
N GLY A 115 -8.19 -7.28 -17.63
CA GLY A 115 -9.54 -6.97 -17.19
C GLY A 115 -9.58 -6.01 -16.00
N GLY A 116 -10.56 -5.12 -15.99
CA GLY A 116 -10.69 -4.08 -14.95
C GLY A 116 -10.84 -4.59 -13.53
N GLY A 117 -11.40 -5.79 -13.35
CA GLY A 117 -11.58 -6.42 -12.04
C GLY A 117 -10.28 -6.70 -11.27
N LEU A 118 -9.13 -6.71 -11.96
CA LEU A 118 -7.81 -6.88 -11.36
C LEU A 118 -7.34 -5.63 -10.59
N TYR A 119 -7.79 -4.44 -10.97
CA TYR A 119 -7.30 -3.18 -10.42
C TYR A 119 -8.26 -2.60 -9.38
N THR A 120 -7.75 -2.33 -8.18
CA THR A 120 -8.51 -1.66 -7.11
C THR A 120 -8.51 -0.14 -7.24
N GLY A 121 -7.59 0.41 -8.03
CA GLY A 121 -7.47 1.82 -8.32
C GLY A 121 -6.23 2.13 -9.17
N LEU A 122 -6.20 3.36 -9.68
CA LEU A 122 -5.04 3.99 -10.30
C LEU A 122 -4.72 5.28 -9.53
N THR A 123 -3.50 5.39 -9.00
CA THR A 123 -3.03 6.61 -8.33
C THR A 123 -2.10 7.41 -9.24
N ILE A 124 -2.36 8.69 -9.41
CA ILE A 124 -1.54 9.61 -10.20
C ILE A 124 -0.61 10.35 -9.24
N GLY A 125 0.64 9.90 -9.18
CA GLY A 125 1.65 10.42 -8.27
C GLY A 125 1.56 9.88 -6.84
N ASN A 126 2.68 10.04 -6.14
CA ASN A 126 2.85 9.74 -4.72
C ASN A 126 3.68 10.86 -4.10
N GLU A 127 3.08 11.66 -3.23
CA GLU A 127 3.71 12.81 -2.57
C GLU A 127 4.35 13.81 -3.55
N VAL A 128 3.67 14.05 -4.68
CA VAL A 128 4.14 14.94 -5.74
C VAL A 128 4.46 16.32 -5.17
N ALA A 129 5.64 16.84 -5.52
CA ALA A 129 6.13 18.13 -5.07
C ALA A 129 5.52 19.28 -5.89
N ASP A 130 4.19 19.39 -5.85
CA ASP A 130 3.41 20.38 -6.60
C ASP A 130 2.22 20.87 -5.77
N SER A 131 1.55 21.93 -6.23
CA SER A 131 0.34 22.44 -5.61
C SER A 131 -0.80 21.42 -5.69
N ALA A 132 -1.68 21.40 -4.67
CA ALA A 132 -2.85 20.54 -4.66
C ALA A 132 -3.76 20.76 -5.88
N SER A 133 -3.84 22.00 -6.40
CA SER A 133 -4.59 22.33 -7.61
C SER A 133 -4.01 21.66 -8.86
N ASN A 134 -2.68 21.68 -9.04
CA ASN A 134 -2.04 21.06 -10.21
C ASN A 134 -2.17 19.54 -10.17
N ILE A 135 -1.96 18.94 -9.00
CA ILE A 135 -2.13 17.49 -8.79
C ILE A 135 -3.57 17.10 -9.14
N MET A 136 -4.55 17.78 -8.56
CA MET A 136 -5.97 17.43 -8.76
C MET A 136 -6.46 17.71 -10.17
N ALA A 137 -5.97 18.76 -10.84
CA ALA A 137 -6.26 18.99 -12.24
C ALA A 137 -5.86 17.77 -13.09
N LYS A 138 -4.69 17.17 -12.81
CA LYS A 138 -4.27 15.97 -13.53
C LYS A 138 -5.09 14.73 -13.18
N VAL A 139 -5.49 14.57 -11.92
CA VAL A 139 -6.41 13.48 -11.52
C VAL A 139 -7.73 13.58 -12.26
N TYR A 140 -8.32 14.78 -12.38
CA TYR A 140 -9.56 14.99 -13.11
C TYR A 140 -9.43 14.73 -14.61
N ASP A 141 -8.35 15.21 -15.23
CA ASP A 141 -8.03 14.95 -16.63
C ASP A 141 -7.94 13.44 -16.91
N VAL A 142 -7.15 12.70 -16.12
CA VAL A 142 -6.99 11.25 -16.29
C VAL A 142 -8.31 10.53 -16.06
N ARG A 143 -9.06 10.87 -15.00
CA ARG A 143 -10.37 10.25 -14.72
C ARG A 143 -11.37 10.50 -15.86
N GLY A 144 -11.41 11.72 -16.40
CA GLY A 144 -12.26 12.07 -17.54
C GLY A 144 -11.89 11.31 -18.80
N TYR A 145 -10.58 11.23 -19.11
CA TYR A 145 -10.08 10.45 -20.25
C TYR A 145 -10.46 8.97 -20.12
N LEU A 146 -10.12 8.32 -18.98
CA LEU A 146 -10.43 6.91 -18.75
C LEU A 146 -11.93 6.63 -18.85
N GLY A 147 -12.77 7.48 -18.27
CA GLY A 147 -14.22 7.37 -18.38
C GLY A 147 -14.72 7.45 -19.83
N SER A 148 -14.17 8.36 -20.64
CA SER A 148 -14.59 8.53 -22.05
C SER A 148 -14.28 7.32 -22.95
N ILE A 149 -13.34 6.47 -22.53
CA ILE A 149 -12.97 5.24 -23.24
C ILE A 149 -13.47 3.96 -22.54
N GLY A 150 -14.37 4.08 -21.57
CA GLY A 150 -14.99 2.94 -20.88
C GLY A 150 -14.11 2.24 -19.84
N VAL A 151 -13.04 2.88 -19.37
CA VAL A 151 -12.24 2.39 -18.25
C VAL A 151 -12.83 2.95 -16.95
N SER A 152 -13.32 2.05 -16.09
CA SER A 152 -14.07 2.40 -14.87
C SER A 152 -13.28 2.25 -13.56
N THR A 153 -11.96 2.04 -13.65
CA THR A 153 -11.08 1.95 -12.47
C THR A 153 -11.12 3.26 -11.67
N PRO A 154 -11.29 3.21 -10.33
CA PRO A 154 -11.20 4.40 -9.48
C PRO A 154 -9.86 5.12 -9.63
N VAL A 155 -9.87 6.43 -9.84
CA VAL A 155 -8.68 7.27 -9.99
C VAL A 155 -8.49 8.17 -8.77
N SER A 156 -7.26 8.21 -8.26
CA SER A 156 -6.87 9.06 -7.14
C SER A 156 -5.44 9.58 -7.28
N THR A 157 -4.93 10.21 -6.24
CA THR A 157 -3.53 10.59 -6.02
C THR A 157 -3.18 10.27 -4.56
N VAL A 158 -1.90 10.12 -4.27
CA VAL A 158 -1.41 9.85 -2.92
C VAL A 158 -0.57 11.00 -2.41
N HIS A 159 -0.77 11.40 -1.16
CA HIS A 159 0.10 12.36 -0.48
C HIS A 159 0.16 12.07 1.02
N THR A 160 1.01 12.78 1.76
CA THR A 160 1.05 12.70 3.22
C THR A 160 -0.31 13.09 3.82
N TRP A 161 -0.72 12.42 4.89
CA TRP A 161 -1.98 12.71 5.55
C TRP A 161 -2.10 14.18 6.02
N VAL A 162 -0.97 14.78 6.44
CA VAL A 162 -0.90 16.20 6.85
C VAL A 162 -1.16 17.13 5.68
N PHE A 163 -0.57 16.86 4.50
CA PHE A 163 -0.78 17.67 3.31
C PHE A 163 -2.25 17.62 2.87
N ILE A 164 -2.87 16.43 2.88
CA ILE A 164 -4.28 16.25 2.51
C ILE A 164 -5.18 16.98 3.50
N ARG A 165 -4.94 16.84 4.81
CA ARG A 165 -5.68 17.56 5.85
C ARG A 165 -5.61 19.08 5.64
N ALA A 166 -4.46 19.61 5.23
CA ALA A 166 -4.26 21.03 4.98
C ALA A 166 -4.81 21.49 3.61
N ASN A 167 -5.06 20.57 2.68
CA ASN A 167 -5.52 20.86 1.32
C ASN A 167 -6.76 20.01 0.94
N PRO A 168 -7.97 20.34 1.45
CA PRO A 168 -9.19 19.58 1.17
C PRO A 168 -9.57 19.45 -0.31
N SER A 169 -8.99 20.24 -1.22
CA SER A 169 -9.15 20.02 -2.67
C SER A 169 -8.68 18.63 -3.11
N MET A 170 -7.74 18.02 -2.38
CA MET A 170 -7.26 16.65 -2.59
C MET A 170 -8.37 15.59 -2.43
N CYS A 171 -9.47 15.92 -1.75
CA CYS A 171 -10.59 15.01 -1.52
C CYS A 171 -11.45 14.77 -2.78
N GLY A 172 -11.21 15.50 -3.89
CA GLY A 172 -12.02 15.41 -5.12
C GLY A 172 -11.84 14.12 -5.94
N ALA A 173 -10.80 13.35 -5.64
CA ALA A 173 -10.54 12.02 -6.20
C ALA A 173 -11.66 11.01 -5.84
N ASP A 174 -11.61 9.82 -6.44
CA ASP A 174 -12.58 8.75 -6.18
C ASP A 174 -12.41 8.13 -4.78
N PHE A 175 -11.21 8.24 -4.21
CA PHE A 175 -10.90 7.94 -2.81
C PHE A 175 -9.73 8.82 -2.35
N VAL A 176 -9.53 8.94 -1.04
CA VAL A 176 -8.38 9.65 -0.46
C VAL A 176 -7.28 8.63 -0.18
N GLY A 177 -6.15 8.72 -0.89
CA GLY A 177 -4.95 7.94 -0.62
C GLY A 177 -3.98 8.73 0.25
N ALA A 178 -3.76 8.30 1.49
CA ALA A 178 -2.90 9.00 2.44
C ALA A 178 -1.73 8.12 2.90
N ASN A 179 -0.51 8.64 2.83
CA ASN A 179 0.64 8.05 3.51
C ASN A 179 0.69 8.59 4.95
N ALA A 180 0.81 7.67 5.91
CA ALA A 180 0.78 8.00 7.32
C ALA A 180 1.65 7.03 8.12
N HIS A 181 2.82 7.50 8.55
CA HIS A 181 3.77 6.69 9.31
C HIS A 181 3.95 7.28 10.70
N ALA A 182 3.41 6.59 11.71
CA ALA A 182 3.56 6.99 13.11
C ALA A 182 5.02 7.23 13.53
N PHE A 183 5.98 6.57 12.88
CA PHE A 183 7.41 6.76 13.12
C PHE A 183 7.87 8.23 12.96
N TYR A 184 7.30 8.97 12.00
CA TYR A 184 7.68 10.36 11.72
C TYR A 184 6.83 11.39 12.48
N ASP A 185 5.74 10.96 13.12
CA ASP A 185 4.72 11.83 13.71
C ASP A 185 4.77 11.76 15.25
N PRO A 186 5.55 12.61 15.95
CA PRO A 186 5.57 12.63 17.40
C PRO A 186 4.19 13.03 17.97
N PRO A 187 3.82 12.52 19.16
CA PRO A 187 4.63 11.75 20.11
C PRO A 187 4.56 10.22 19.92
N SER A 188 4.22 9.73 18.72
CA SER A 188 3.94 8.30 18.52
C SER A 188 5.17 7.39 18.69
N THR A 189 4.92 6.25 19.33
CA THR A 189 5.81 5.09 19.43
C THR A 189 5.26 3.91 18.64
N SER A 190 6.05 2.84 18.50
CA SER A 190 5.65 1.59 17.84
C SER A 190 4.36 1.01 18.45
N ALA A 191 4.23 1.06 19.78
CA ALA A 191 3.03 0.61 20.50
C ALA A 191 1.78 1.44 20.18
N THR A 192 1.94 2.71 19.81
CA THR A 192 0.81 3.60 19.50
C THR A 192 0.49 3.70 18.01
N ALA A 193 1.24 3.02 17.13
CA ALA A 193 1.12 3.15 15.68
C ALA A 193 -0.31 2.91 15.15
N GLY A 194 -1.00 1.91 15.71
CA GLY A 194 -2.41 1.66 15.38
C GLY A 194 -3.35 2.79 15.82
N SER A 195 -3.21 3.25 17.07
CA SER A 195 -4.03 4.35 17.61
C SER A 195 -3.76 5.70 16.92
N PHE A 196 -2.54 5.93 16.45
CA PHE A 196 -2.22 7.09 15.63
C PHE A 196 -3.08 7.11 14.36
N ILE A 197 -3.21 5.97 13.67
CA ILE A 197 -4.09 5.88 12.50
C ILE A 197 -5.56 6.09 12.89
N THR A 198 -6.07 5.33 13.87
CA THR A 198 -7.52 5.29 14.16
C THR A 198 -8.04 6.51 14.93
N SER A 199 -7.20 7.14 15.75
CA SER A 199 -7.61 8.24 16.66
C SER A 199 -7.13 9.60 16.20
N THR A 200 -6.11 9.68 15.33
CA THR A 200 -5.57 10.96 14.83
C THR A 200 -5.79 11.12 13.34
N VAL A 201 -5.22 10.22 12.52
CA VAL A 201 -5.18 10.38 11.07
C VAL A 201 -6.59 10.28 10.48
N ILE A 202 -7.31 9.20 10.78
CA ILE A 202 -8.63 8.96 10.19
C ILE A 202 -9.64 10.04 10.57
N PRO A 203 -9.83 10.41 11.86
CA PRO A 203 -10.73 11.51 12.20
C PRO A 203 -10.35 12.84 11.55
N SER A 204 -9.05 13.15 11.46
CA SER A 204 -8.57 14.37 10.79
C SER A 204 -8.93 14.40 9.31
N LEU A 205 -8.71 13.28 8.61
CA LEU A 205 -9.04 13.15 7.19
C LEU A 205 -10.54 13.06 6.95
N GLN A 206 -11.33 12.46 7.85
CA GLN A 206 -12.79 12.48 7.76
C GLN A 206 -13.35 13.89 7.88
N ASN A 207 -12.77 14.71 8.77
CA ASN A 207 -13.16 16.11 8.91
C ASN A 207 -12.78 16.94 7.67
N ALA A 208 -11.60 16.72 7.09
CA ALA A 208 -11.17 17.42 5.88
C ALA A 208 -11.88 16.92 4.60
N CYS A 209 -12.18 15.63 4.52
CA CYS A 209 -12.76 14.93 3.37
C CYS A 209 -14.06 14.19 3.75
N PRO A 210 -15.13 14.90 4.15
CA PRO A 210 -16.35 14.25 4.64
C PRO A 210 -16.98 13.33 3.59
N GLY A 211 -17.36 12.12 4.01
CA GLY A 211 -18.01 11.11 3.17
C GLY A 211 -17.10 10.41 2.14
N LYS A 212 -15.81 10.75 2.08
CA LYS A 212 -14.87 10.08 1.17
C LYS A 212 -14.33 8.79 1.76
N ARG A 213 -14.18 7.77 0.90
CA ARG A 213 -13.47 6.54 1.25
C ARG A 213 -11.99 6.88 1.51
N LEU A 214 -11.50 6.55 2.70
CA LEU A 214 -10.11 6.75 3.09
C LEU A 214 -9.31 5.46 2.93
N VAL A 215 -8.11 5.58 2.38
CA VAL A 215 -7.15 4.48 2.21
C VAL A 215 -5.80 4.97 2.72
N ILE A 216 -5.27 4.32 3.75
CA ILE A 216 -3.88 4.52 4.16
C ILE A 216 -3.01 3.72 3.20
N THR A 217 -2.37 4.39 2.26
CA THR A 217 -1.63 3.78 1.13
C THR A 217 -0.21 3.36 1.51
N GLU A 218 0.34 3.96 2.56
CA GLU A 218 1.61 3.56 3.16
C GLU A 218 1.54 3.79 4.67
N SER A 219 1.84 2.74 5.43
CA SER A 219 2.14 2.83 6.86
C SER A 219 3.07 1.68 7.22
N GLY A 220 4.11 1.99 7.97
CA GLY A 220 5.17 1.05 8.33
C GLY A 220 6.10 1.61 9.38
N TRP A 221 7.11 0.85 9.74
CA TRP A 221 8.08 1.22 10.76
C TRP A 221 9.47 0.70 10.39
N PRO A 222 10.54 1.50 10.47
CA PRO A 222 11.87 1.08 10.08
C PRO A 222 12.53 0.19 11.14
N SER A 223 13.29 -0.81 10.71
CA SER A 223 14.10 -1.66 11.62
C SER A 223 15.48 -1.11 11.94
N ARG A 224 15.96 -0.11 11.19
CA ARG A 224 17.32 0.45 11.33
C ARG A 224 17.32 1.97 11.16
N GLY A 225 18.42 2.59 11.59
CA GLY A 225 18.66 4.03 11.44
C GLY A 225 18.61 4.78 12.75
N SER A 226 18.44 6.10 12.67
CA SER A 226 18.39 6.98 13.84
C SER A 226 16.96 7.19 14.33
N PRO A 227 16.73 7.38 15.63
CA PRO A 227 15.42 7.74 16.14
C PRO A 227 14.89 9.07 15.58
N VAL A 228 13.57 9.17 15.39
CA VAL A 228 12.88 10.42 15.03
C VAL A 228 11.85 10.72 16.11
N GLY A 229 12.09 11.76 16.92
CA GLY A 229 11.24 12.05 18.08
C GLY A 229 11.14 10.85 19.02
N ALA A 230 9.92 10.31 19.19
CA ALA A 230 9.66 9.11 20.00
C ALA A 230 9.79 7.79 19.21
N GLY A 231 9.95 7.86 17.89
CA GLY A 231 10.10 6.70 17.02
C GLY A 231 11.49 6.06 17.14
N GLN A 232 11.55 4.86 17.71
CA GLN A 232 12.77 4.05 17.80
C GLN A 232 12.81 3.00 16.67
N PRO A 233 13.83 3.01 15.80
CA PRO A 233 13.97 1.99 14.77
C PRO A 233 14.61 0.72 15.34
N SER A 234 13.89 -0.40 15.30
CA SER A 234 14.41 -1.73 15.63
C SER A 234 13.49 -2.81 15.05
N VAL A 235 14.00 -4.03 14.86
CA VAL A 235 13.15 -5.17 14.44
C VAL A 235 12.03 -5.43 15.44
N ASN A 236 12.28 -5.22 16.73
CA ASN A 236 11.28 -5.37 17.79
C ASN A 236 10.19 -4.29 17.68
N ASP A 237 10.59 -3.03 17.48
CA ASP A 237 9.65 -1.92 17.32
C ASP A 237 8.84 -2.03 16.03
N GLU A 238 9.45 -2.47 14.93
CA GLU A 238 8.72 -2.74 13.69
C GLU A 238 7.69 -3.86 13.89
N THR A 239 8.06 -4.93 14.61
CA THR A 239 7.14 -6.01 14.97
C THR A 239 5.95 -5.51 15.81
N ILE A 240 6.21 -4.66 16.80
CA ILE A 240 5.16 -4.05 17.64
C ILE A 240 4.27 -3.12 16.80
N ALA A 241 4.86 -2.28 15.95
CA ALA A 241 4.13 -1.36 15.09
C ALA A 241 3.23 -2.11 14.10
N LEU A 242 3.76 -3.14 13.42
CA LEU A 242 2.98 -3.96 12.47
C LEU A 242 1.81 -4.67 13.14
N ARG A 243 1.98 -5.17 14.38
CA ARG A 243 0.86 -5.71 15.14
C ARG A 243 -0.23 -4.66 15.35
N ASN A 244 0.13 -3.50 15.89
CA ASN A 244 -0.84 -2.45 16.18
C ASN A 244 -1.51 -1.88 14.92
N LEU A 245 -0.76 -1.76 13.82
CA LEU A 245 -1.30 -1.40 12.51
C LEU A 245 -2.26 -2.46 11.96
N ASN A 246 -1.94 -3.75 12.10
CA ASN A 246 -2.84 -4.84 11.71
C ASN A 246 -4.17 -4.78 12.49
N CYS A 247 -4.10 -4.52 13.80
CA CYS A 247 -5.30 -4.33 14.63
C CYS A 247 -6.14 -3.13 14.16
N ALA A 248 -5.50 -2.01 13.80
CA ALA A 248 -6.18 -0.85 13.24
C ALA A 248 -6.82 -1.14 11.87
N ALA A 249 -6.21 -2.00 11.07
CA ALA A 249 -6.68 -2.36 9.73
C ALA A 249 -8.02 -3.12 9.71
N ARG A 250 -8.55 -3.54 10.88
CA ARG A 250 -9.90 -4.10 11.02
C ARG A 250 -11.01 -3.13 10.59
N GLY A 251 -10.81 -1.84 10.83
CA GLY A 251 -11.79 -0.80 10.56
C GLY A 251 -11.37 0.18 9.46
N VAL A 252 -10.13 0.08 8.99
CA VAL A 252 -9.51 1.06 8.07
C VAL A 252 -8.72 0.32 7.01
N SER A 253 -8.81 0.74 5.75
CA SER A 253 -7.96 0.17 4.71
C SER A 253 -6.52 0.66 4.89
N ILE A 254 -5.59 -0.25 5.20
CA ILE A 254 -4.16 0.06 5.37
C ILE A 254 -3.32 -0.82 4.45
N PHE A 255 -2.36 -0.22 3.76
CA PHE A 255 -1.32 -0.90 3.02
C PHE A 255 -0.02 -0.89 3.81
N ALA A 256 0.52 -2.07 4.11
CA ALA A 256 1.78 -2.21 4.81
C ALA A 256 2.93 -1.67 3.94
N PHE A 257 3.86 -0.94 4.54
CA PHE A 257 5.06 -0.44 3.89
C PHE A 257 6.31 -1.04 4.58
N GLU A 258 7.08 -1.90 3.92
CA GLU A 258 6.91 -2.47 2.56
C GLU A 258 7.31 -3.96 2.48
N TYR A 259 7.24 -4.57 1.29
CA TYR A 259 7.50 -6.00 1.11
C TYR A 259 8.90 -6.43 1.58
N ASP A 260 9.98 -5.88 1.03
CA ASP A 260 11.37 -6.21 1.38
C ASP A 260 12.25 -4.95 1.49
N ASP A 261 13.38 -5.08 2.18
CA ASP A 261 14.28 -3.96 2.46
C ASP A 261 14.91 -3.44 1.16
N GLN A 262 14.76 -2.15 0.87
CA GLN A 262 15.20 -1.51 -0.36
C GLN A 262 16.53 -0.77 -0.17
N LEU A 263 17.65 -1.50 -0.23
CA LEU A 263 18.98 -0.97 0.11
C LEU A 263 19.52 0.09 -0.88
N TRP A 264 18.89 0.27 -2.03
CA TRP A 264 19.21 1.37 -2.97
C TRP A 264 18.64 2.72 -2.53
N LYS A 265 17.70 2.75 -1.58
CA LYS A 265 17.18 4.01 -1.00
C LYS A 265 18.25 4.70 -0.15
N SER A 266 18.11 6.01 0.04
CA SER A 266 19.06 6.80 0.82
C SER A 266 18.75 6.74 2.32
N GLY A 267 19.74 6.34 3.11
CA GLY A 267 19.67 6.34 4.56
C GLY A 267 19.08 5.06 5.17
N ALA A 268 19.61 4.68 6.33
CA ALA A 268 19.29 3.40 6.97
C ALA A 268 17.80 3.24 7.33
N ILE A 269 17.08 4.34 7.61
CA ILE A 269 15.63 4.33 7.86
C ILE A 269 14.89 3.83 6.61
N GLU A 270 15.03 4.56 5.50
CA GLU A 270 14.35 4.26 4.23
C GLU A 270 14.70 2.89 3.67
N GLN A 271 15.92 2.40 3.94
CA GLN A 271 16.38 1.08 3.51
C GLN A 271 15.76 -0.09 4.29
N SER A 272 15.01 0.15 5.37
CA SER A 272 14.77 -0.85 6.42
C SER A 272 13.32 -1.10 6.83
N PHE A 273 12.36 -0.72 5.97
CA PHE A 273 10.90 -0.92 6.15
C PHE A 273 10.38 -2.30 5.68
N GLY A 274 11.22 -3.14 5.09
CA GLY A 274 10.79 -4.38 4.45
C GLY A 274 10.44 -5.49 5.44
N ILE A 275 9.23 -6.02 5.41
CA ILE A 275 8.73 -6.91 6.48
C ILE A 275 8.97 -8.41 6.21
N PHE A 276 9.18 -8.81 4.96
CA PHE A 276 9.42 -10.21 4.58
C PHE A 276 10.86 -10.64 4.88
N ASN A 277 11.04 -11.93 5.17
CA ASN A 277 12.31 -12.57 5.55
C ASN A 277 12.97 -12.01 6.83
N LYS A 278 12.29 -11.09 7.52
CA LYS A 278 12.76 -10.42 8.75
C LYS A 278 11.82 -10.66 9.93
N ILE A 279 10.51 -10.74 9.68
CA ILE A 279 9.47 -10.86 10.69
C ILE A 279 8.60 -12.09 10.42
N ASN A 280 8.27 -12.85 11.47
CA ASN A 280 7.31 -13.95 11.38
C ASN A 280 5.87 -13.39 11.34
N LEU A 281 5.44 -12.97 10.15
CA LEU A 281 4.15 -12.29 9.93
C LEU A 281 2.94 -13.06 10.48
N PRO A 282 2.80 -14.39 10.28
CA PRO A 282 1.68 -15.13 10.86
C PRO A 282 1.58 -15.01 12.39
N ASN A 283 2.72 -15.05 13.10
CA ASN A 283 2.74 -14.89 14.56
C ASN A 283 2.44 -13.44 14.99
N VAL A 284 2.83 -12.45 14.19
CA VAL A 284 2.56 -11.05 14.50
C VAL A 284 1.09 -10.70 14.28
N PHE A 285 0.51 -11.17 13.19
CA PHE A 285 -0.86 -10.83 12.80
C PHE A 285 -1.92 -11.58 13.59
N SER A 286 -1.64 -12.81 14.08
CA SER A 286 -2.57 -13.59 14.91
C SER A 286 -2.91 -12.96 16.28
N GLN A 287 -2.14 -11.95 16.70
CA GLN A 287 -2.34 -11.26 17.97
C GLN A 287 -3.33 -10.09 17.86
N CYS A 288 -3.81 -9.85 16.65
CA CYS A 288 -5.05 -9.15 16.34
C CYS A 288 -6.03 -10.25 15.89
#